data_AF-A0AAE7E6X8-F1
#
_entry.id   AF-A0AAE7E6X8-F1
#
_cell.length_a   1.000
_cell.length_b   1.000
_cell.length_c   1.000
_cell.angle_alpha   90.00
_cell.angle_beta   90.00
_cell.angle_gamma   90.00
#
_symmetry.space_group_name_H-M   'P 1'
#
loop_
_entity.id
_entity.type
_entity.pdbx_description
1 polymer ?
#
loop_
_entity_poly.entity_id
_entity_poly.type
_entity_poly.pdbx_seq_one_letter_code
_entity_poly.pdbx_strand_id
1 'polypeptide(L)'
;MTKFIYRLDLTPEELKEFKDKLDVELLIKFKKIEISEKKIDSMKKASSVKIEATRRKFENSLLRLKEQKIEPTQYNLRKYANISYTTSKKYLELLKIAENNIKGISKNNHRVLDEKEIAELEINDKCIYELEKFLLDEMEN
;
A
#
# COMPACT_ATOMS: atom_id res chain seq x y z
N MET A 1 31.22 24.66 -16.56
CA MET A 1 29.87 24.88 -16.00
C MET A 1 29.01 23.67 -16.30
N THR A 2 28.52 22.98 -15.27
CA THR A 2 27.65 21.81 -15.38
C THR A 2 26.24 22.28 -15.76
N LYS A 3 25.69 21.78 -16.88
CA LYS A 3 24.30 22.08 -17.27
C LYS A 3 23.36 21.25 -16.41
N PHE A 4 22.49 21.91 -15.64
CA PHE A 4 21.39 21.26 -14.93
C PHE A 4 20.16 21.24 -15.83
N ILE A 5 19.55 20.06 -15.99
CA ILE A 5 18.31 19.87 -16.73
C ILE A 5 17.20 19.68 -15.70
N TYR A 6 16.21 20.57 -15.70
CA TYR A 6 15.03 20.48 -14.85
C TYR A 6 13.85 19.97 -15.68
N ARG A 7 13.02 19.12 -15.05
CA ARG A 7 11.76 18.64 -15.60
C ARG A 7 10.61 19.16 -14.74
N LEU A 8 9.63 19.79 -15.38
CA LEU A 8 8.43 20.31 -14.73
C LEU A 8 7.24 19.45 -15.18
N ASP A 9 6.61 18.74 -14.25
CA ASP A 9 5.40 17.96 -14.50
C ASP A 9 4.20 18.73 -13.91
N LEU A 10 3.28 19.16 -14.77
CA LEU A 10 2.09 19.94 -14.41
C LEU A 10 0.82 19.12 -14.67
N THR A 11 -0.20 19.27 -13.81
CA THR A 11 -1.54 18.75 -14.08
C THR A 11 -2.25 19.60 -15.15
N PRO A 12 -3.33 19.09 -15.79
CA PRO A 12 -4.07 19.85 -16.79
C PRO A 12 -4.68 21.16 -16.25
N GLU A 13 -5.03 21.18 -14.96
CA GLU A 13 -5.61 22.31 -14.26
C GLU A 13 -4.55 23.38 -13.98
N GLU A 14 -3.41 22.99 -13.39
CA GLU A 14 -2.26 23.89 -13.18
C GLU A 14 -1.74 24.47 -14.50
N LEU A 15 -1.67 23.63 -15.55
CA LEU A 15 -1.25 24.10 -16.87
C LEU A 15 -2.18 25.20 -17.39
N LYS A 16 -3.49 25.10 -17.14
CA LYS A 16 -4.49 26.07 -17.59
C LYS A 16 -4.30 27.42 -16.91
N GLU A 17 -3.97 27.43 -15.61
CA GLU A 17 -3.69 28.65 -14.85
C GLU A 17 -2.38 29.35 -15.27
N PHE A 18 -1.37 28.56 -15.69
CA PHE A 18 -0.09 29.10 -16.15
C PHE A 18 -0.06 29.45 -17.64
N LYS A 19 -1.00 28.91 -18.43
CA LYS A 19 -1.04 29.07 -19.89
C LYS A 19 -1.07 30.52 -20.35
N ASP A 20 -1.80 31.35 -19.61
CA ASP A 20 -1.99 32.78 -19.93
C ASP A 20 -0.78 33.65 -19.57
N LYS A 21 0.16 33.10 -18.77
CA LYS A 21 1.37 33.80 -18.30
C LYS A 21 2.65 33.29 -18.96
N LEU A 22 2.57 32.25 -19.79
CA LEU A 22 3.73 31.63 -20.42
C LEU A 22 3.95 32.13 -21.85
N ASP A 23 5.22 32.27 -22.21
CA ASP A 23 5.61 32.70 -23.55
C ASP A 23 5.24 31.67 -24.63
N VAL A 24 4.86 32.14 -25.82
CA VAL A 24 4.36 31.31 -26.93
C VAL A 24 5.41 30.31 -27.40
N GLU A 25 6.69 30.68 -27.36
CA GLU A 25 7.80 29.78 -27.70
C GLU A 25 7.99 28.63 -26.69
N LEU A 26 7.62 28.83 -25.42
CA LEU A 26 7.64 27.77 -24.40
C LEU A 26 6.39 26.90 -24.52
N LEU A 27 5.26 27.48 -24.91
CA LEU A 27 4.01 26.76 -25.15
C LEU A 27 4.17 25.68 -26.23
N ILE A 28 4.91 25.98 -27.30
CA ILE A 28 5.21 25.05 -28.40
C ILE A 28 6.05 23.85 -27.94
N LYS A 29 6.80 23.97 -26.84
CA LYS A 29 7.64 22.91 -26.30
C LYS A 29 6.92 21.98 -25.32
N PHE A 30 5.69 22.28 -24.90
CA PHE A 30 4.92 21.34 -24.08
C PHE A 30 4.53 20.12 -24.90
N LYS A 31 4.98 18.96 -24.44
CA LYS A 31 4.53 17.68 -24.95
C LYS A 31 3.50 17.13 -23.99
N LYS A 32 2.25 16.98 -24.44
CA LYS A 32 1.24 16.22 -23.69
C LYS A 32 1.72 14.76 -23.62
N ILE A 33 2.04 14.29 -22.43
CA ILE A 33 2.37 12.88 -22.20
C ILE A 33 1.08 12.20 -21.76
N GLU A 34 0.36 11.62 -22.72
CA GLU A 34 -0.75 10.72 -22.41
C GLU A 34 -0.17 9.37 -21.98
N ILE A 35 -0.20 9.11 -20.68
CA ILE A 35 0.10 7.78 -20.16
C ILE A 35 -1.14 6.93 -20.44
N SER A 36 -1.00 5.92 -21.30
CA SER A 36 -2.10 4.99 -21.60
C SER A 36 -2.66 4.38 -20.32
N GLU A 37 -3.98 4.23 -20.20
CA GLU A 37 -4.65 3.55 -19.09
C GLU A 37 -4.02 2.17 -18.80
N LYS A 38 -3.67 1.42 -19.85
CA LYS A 38 -2.96 0.13 -19.74
C LYS A 38 -1.64 0.21 -18.95
N LYS A 39 -0.90 1.31 -19.07
CA LYS A 39 0.35 1.54 -18.30
C LYS A 39 0.04 1.89 -16.85
N ILE A 40 -0.98 2.72 -16.62
CA ILE A 40 -1.45 3.05 -15.26
C ILE A 40 -1.90 1.78 -14.54
N ASP A 41 -2.69 0.93 -15.20
CA ASP A 41 -3.17 -0.34 -14.66
C ASP A 41 -2.03 -1.33 -14.42
N SER A 42 -1.07 -1.42 -15.34
CA SER A 42 0.12 -2.25 -15.14
C SER A 42 0.94 -1.79 -13.92
N MET A 43 1.07 -0.48 -13.70
CA MET A 43 1.77 0.07 -12.54
C MET A 43 1.00 -0.18 -11.24
N LYS A 44 -0.34 -0.01 -11.25
CA LYS A 44 -1.20 -0.34 -10.12
C LYS A 44 -1.10 -1.82 -9.75
N LYS A 45 -1.17 -2.72 -10.73
CA LYS A 45 -1.01 -4.17 -10.53
C LYS A 45 0.36 -4.53 -9.97
N ALA A 46 1.44 -3.94 -10.49
CA ALA A 46 2.78 -4.18 -9.97
C ALA A 46 2.95 -3.67 -8.52
N SER A 47 2.29 -2.56 -8.17
CA SER A 47 2.28 -2.03 -6.81
C SER A 47 1.48 -2.93 -5.87
N SER A 48 0.28 -3.36 -6.27
CA SER A 48 -0.57 -4.24 -5.45
C SER A 48 0.11 -5.58 -5.17
N VAL A 49 0.76 -6.20 -6.16
CA VAL A 49 1.52 -7.44 -5.99
C VAL A 49 2.65 -7.28 -4.97
N LYS A 50 3.39 -6.17 -5.01
CA LYS A 50 4.45 -5.89 -4.01
C LYS A 50 3.89 -5.72 -2.60
N ILE A 51 2.74 -5.08 -2.48
CA ILE A 51 2.07 -4.85 -1.20
C ILE A 51 1.55 -6.17 -0.63
N GLU A 52 0.92 -7.01 -1.45
CA GLU A 52 0.48 -8.35 -1.05
C GLU A 52 1.64 -9.24 -0.64
N ALA A 53 2.76 -9.23 -1.39
CA ALA A 53 3.96 -9.98 -1.02
C ALA A 53 4.56 -9.49 0.32
N THR A 54 4.54 -8.17 0.56
CA THR A 54 5.04 -7.59 1.81
C THR A 54 4.13 -7.94 2.99
N ARG A 55 2.80 -7.90 2.81
CA ARG A 55 1.81 -8.34 3.79
C ARG A 55 2.02 -9.81 4.18
N ARG A 56 2.06 -10.72 3.18
CA ARG A 56 2.27 -12.15 3.44
C ARG A 56 3.59 -12.41 4.16
N LYS A 57 4.65 -11.67 3.80
CA LYS A 57 5.93 -11.75 4.52
C LYS A 57 5.75 -11.35 5.99
N PHE A 58 5.00 -10.29 6.27
CA PHE A 58 4.71 -9.85 7.64
C PHE A 58 3.91 -10.90 8.42
N GLU A 59 2.82 -11.44 7.86
CA GLU A 59 2.00 -12.51 8.47
C GLU A 59 2.82 -13.75 8.81
N ASN A 60 3.59 -14.27 7.84
CA ASN A 60 4.48 -15.41 8.08
C ASN A 60 5.52 -15.12 9.17
N SER A 61 5.94 -13.85 9.30
CA SER A 61 6.88 -13.45 10.35
C SER A 61 6.22 -13.40 11.72
N LEU A 62 4.95 -13.03 11.81
CA LEU A 62 4.18 -13.10 13.05
C LEU A 62 4.07 -14.55 13.52
N LEU A 63 3.70 -15.48 12.63
CA LEU A 63 3.63 -16.92 12.95
C LEU A 63 4.98 -17.44 13.48
N ARG A 64 6.07 -17.14 12.77
CA ARG A 64 7.42 -17.57 13.16
C ARG A 64 7.85 -17.01 14.51
N LEU A 65 7.50 -15.75 14.81
CA LEU A 65 7.82 -15.13 16.10
C LEU A 65 6.96 -15.73 17.23
N LYS A 66 5.69 -16.05 16.96
CA LYS A 66 4.78 -16.75 17.88
C LYS A 66 5.32 -18.14 18.24
N GLU A 67 5.77 -18.93 17.25
CA GLU A 67 6.43 -20.24 17.47
C GLU A 67 7.66 -20.13 18.37
N GLN A 68 8.45 -19.06 18.21
CA GLN A 68 9.64 -18.80 19.00
C GLN A 68 9.36 -18.16 20.37
N LYS A 69 8.08 -17.88 20.69
CA LYS A 69 7.65 -17.15 21.90
C LYS A 69 8.31 -15.78 22.04
N ILE A 70 8.52 -15.10 20.91
CA ILE A 70 9.11 -13.76 20.83
C ILE A 70 8.01 -12.76 20.49
N GLU A 71 7.97 -11.63 21.20
CA GLU A 71 7.00 -10.58 20.88
C GLU A 71 7.27 -9.94 19.51
N PRO A 72 6.23 -9.66 18.70
CA PRO A 72 6.36 -9.04 17.39
C PRO A 72 6.60 -7.53 17.47
N THR A 73 7.76 -7.15 18.00
CA THR A 73 8.23 -5.75 18.02
C THR A 73 8.89 -5.36 16.70
N GLN A 74 9.00 -4.06 16.41
CA GLN A 74 9.72 -3.58 15.23
C GLN A 74 11.17 -4.09 15.18
N TYR A 75 11.82 -4.18 16.35
CA TYR A 75 13.17 -4.72 16.47
C TYR A 75 13.24 -6.21 16.14
N ASN A 76 12.32 -7.02 16.67
CA ASN A 76 12.30 -8.46 16.44
C ASN A 76 11.94 -8.80 14.98
N LEU A 77 11.00 -8.08 14.38
CA LEU A 77 10.67 -8.20 12.96
C LEU A 77 11.86 -7.84 12.05
N ARG A 78 12.66 -6.84 12.45
CA ARG A 78 13.90 -6.52 11.74
C ARG A 78 14.93 -7.65 11.90
N LYS A 79 15.16 -8.10 13.13
CA LYS A 79 16.21 -9.08 13.48
C LYS A 79 15.95 -10.47 12.90
N TYR A 80 14.72 -10.97 12.99
CA TYR A 80 14.40 -12.36 12.66
C TYR A 80 13.74 -12.54 11.27
N ALA A 81 13.10 -11.49 10.74
CA ALA A 81 12.37 -11.55 9.46
C ALA A 81 12.90 -10.59 8.39
N ASN A 82 13.91 -9.77 8.71
CA ASN A 82 14.49 -8.77 7.82
C ASN A 82 13.41 -7.88 7.19
N ILE A 83 12.46 -7.42 8.01
CA ILE A 83 11.47 -6.40 7.64
C ILE A 83 12.02 -5.03 8.05
N SER A 84 11.90 -4.01 7.19
CA SER A 84 12.38 -2.66 7.53
C SER A 84 11.58 -2.06 8.68
N TYR A 85 12.18 -1.15 9.46
CA TYR A 85 11.48 -0.47 10.55
C TYR A 85 10.23 0.28 10.07
N THR A 86 10.31 0.93 8.91
CA THR A 86 9.17 1.66 8.32
C THR A 86 8.01 0.73 7.97
N THR A 87 8.31 -0.40 7.32
CA THR A 87 7.31 -1.41 7.00
C THR A 87 6.75 -2.06 8.27
N SER A 88 7.60 -2.45 9.22
CA SER A 88 7.18 -3.02 10.50
C SER A 88 6.25 -2.09 11.26
N LYS A 89 6.58 -0.79 11.33
CA LYS A 89 5.72 0.21 11.98
C LYS A 89 4.35 0.28 11.32
N LYS A 90 4.31 0.42 9.99
CA LYS A 90 3.06 0.50 9.22
C LYS A 90 2.18 -0.73 9.47
N TYR A 91 2.72 -1.93 9.28
CA TYR A 91 1.91 -3.15 9.39
C TYR A 91 1.52 -3.49 10.82
N LEU A 92 2.32 -3.11 11.84
CA LEU A 92 1.90 -3.22 13.24
C LEU A 92 0.76 -2.26 13.59
N GLU A 93 0.72 -1.06 13.01
CA GLU A 93 -0.41 -0.14 13.18
C GLU A 93 -1.68 -0.70 12.53
N LEU A 94 -1.58 -1.23 11.32
CA LEU A 94 -2.71 -1.90 10.64
C LEU A 94 -3.18 -3.14 11.41
N LEU A 95 -2.26 -3.93 11.96
CA LEU A 95 -2.58 -5.10 12.79
C LEU A 95 -3.40 -4.72 14.01
N LYS A 96 -3.01 -3.65 14.73
CA LYS A 96 -3.78 -3.15 15.89
C LYS A 96 -5.19 -2.73 15.51
N ILE A 97 -5.37 -2.13 14.33
CA ILE A 97 -6.70 -1.77 13.84
C ILE A 97 -7.51 -3.04 13.57
N ALA A 98 -6.93 -4.01 12.85
CA ALA A 98 -7.57 -5.30 12.57
C ALA A 98 -7.97 -6.03 13.86
N GLU A 99 -7.07 -6.13 14.85
CA GLU A 99 -7.33 -6.73 16.17
C GLU A 99 -8.51 -6.05 16.89
N ASN A 100 -8.60 -4.72 16.82
CA ASN A 100 -9.71 -3.98 17.41
C ASN A 100 -11.03 -4.21 16.66
N ASN A 101 -10.98 -4.31 15.33
CA ASN A 101 -12.16 -4.53 14.50
C ASN A 101 -12.79 -5.90 14.74
N ILE A 102 -11.97 -6.95 14.88
CA ILE A 102 -12.46 -8.32 15.12
C ILE A 102 -12.74 -8.62 16.60
N LYS A 103 -12.50 -7.67 17.50
CA LYS A 103 -12.63 -7.90 18.94
C LYS A 103 -14.08 -8.25 19.29
N GLY A 104 -14.31 -9.52 19.65
CA GLY A 104 -15.65 -10.04 19.96
C GLY A 104 -16.46 -10.49 18.74
N ILE A 105 -15.85 -10.51 17.55
CA ILE A 105 -16.43 -11.06 16.32
C ILE A 105 -15.91 -12.49 16.15
N SER A 106 -16.79 -13.43 15.79
CA SER A 106 -16.40 -14.77 15.35
C SER A 106 -16.25 -14.81 13.83
N LYS A 107 -15.46 -15.76 13.31
CA LYS A 107 -15.21 -15.90 11.87
C LYS A 107 -16.50 -15.99 11.04
N ASN A 108 -17.50 -16.72 11.53
CA ASN A 108 -18.80 -16.88 10.86
C ASN A 108 -19.61 -15.58 10.77
N ASN A 109 -19.30 -14.60 11.63
CA ASN A 109 -19.96 -13.29 11.66
C ASN A 109 -19.09 -12.18 11.02
N HIS A 110 -17.88 -12.50 10.55
CA HIS A 110 -17.05 -11.55 9.84
C HIS A 110 -17.63 -11.28 8.46
N ARG A 111 -17.72 -10.00 8.08
CA ARG A 111 -18.30 -9.60 6.79
C ARG A 111 -17.43 -10.14 5.66
N VAL A 112 -18.00 -10.99 4.82
CA VAL A 112 -17.36 -11.39 3.57
C VAL A 112 -17.63 -10.30 2.54
N LEU A 113 -16.55 -9.71 2.00
CA LEU A 113 -16.63 -8.74 0.92
C LEU A 113 -16.52 -9.45 -0.42
N ASP A 114 -17.31 -9.01 -1.40
CA ASP A 114 -17.24 -9.50 -2.77
C ASP A 114 -15.99 -8.97 -3.50
N GLU A 115 -15.58 -9.64 -4.58
CA GLU A 115 -14.39 -9.25 -5.37
C GLU A 115 -14.46 -7.80 -5.88
N LYS A 116 -15.67 -7.29 -6.17
CA LYS A 116 -15.89 -5.90 -6.60
C LYS A 116 -15.68 -4.92 -5.46
N GLU A 117 -16.21 -5.22 -4.27
CA GLU A 117 -16.03 -4.38 -3.08
C GLU A 117 -14.54 -4.32 -2.69
N ILE A 118 -13.83 -5.46 -2.75
CA ILE A 118 -12.39 -5.53 -2.47
C ILE A 118 -11.57 -4.71 -3.47
N ALA A 119 -11.99 -4.65 -4.73
CA ALA A 119 -11.31 -3.89 -5.78
C ALA A 119 -11.47 -2.37 -5.62
N GLU A 120 -12.56 -1.92 -4.97
CA GLU A 120 -12.85 -0.51 -4.72
C GLU A 120 -12.19 0.02 -3.43
N LEU A 121 -11.78 -0.87 -2.52
CA LEU A 121 -11.11 -0.49 -1.27
C LEU A 121 -9.78 0.23 -1.50
N GLU A 122 -9.48 1.18 -0.61
CA GLU A 122 -8.14 1.70 -0.51
C GLU A 122 -7.14 0.60 -0.10
N ILE A 123 -5.89 0.79 -0.49
CA ILE A 123 -4.81 -0.19 -0.27
C ILE A 123 -4.68 -0.59 1.20
N ASN A 124 -4.82 0.37 2.13
CA ASN A 124 -4.68 0.10 3.55
C ASN A 124 -5.89 -0.66 4.10
N ASP A 125 -7.11 -0.31 3.66
CA ASP A 125 -8.34 -1.00 4.07
C ASP A 125 -8.36 -2.43 3.58
N LYS A 126 -7.92 -2.67 2.34
CA LYS A 126 -7.70 -4.03 1.83
C LYS A 126 -6.69 -4.81 2.68
N CYS A 127 -5.60 -4.17 3.13
CA CYS A 127 -4.65 -4.82 4.02
C CYS A 127 -5.24 -5.13 5.41
N ILE A 128 -6.06 -4.24 5.95
CA ILE A 128 -6.75 -4.46 7.24
C ILE A 128 -7.69 -5.65 7.11
N TYR A 129 -8.57 -5.66 6.10
CA TYR A 129 -9.51 -6.75 5.85
C TYR A 129 -8.83 -8.12 5.78
N GLU A 130 -7.70 -8.19 5.08
CA GLU A 130 -6.91 -9.41 4.95
C GLU A 130 -6.23 -9.83 6.27
N LEU A 131 -5.76 -8.87 7.07
CA LEU A 131 -5.19 -9.14 8.41
C LEU A 131 -6.27 -9.60 9.39
N GLU A 132 -7.49 -9.06 9.32
CA GLU A 132 -8.64 -9.53 10.11
C GLU A 132 -8.93 -11.00 9.82
N LYS A 133 -8.93 -11.38 8.54
CA LYS A 133 -9.12 -12.76 8.10
C LYS A 133 -8.03 -13.68 8.65
N PHE A 134 -6.77 -13.26 8.54
CA PHE A 134 -5.61 -13.96 9.11
C PHE A 134 -5.74 -14.18 10.62
N LEU A 135 -6.12 -13.14 11.37
CA LEU A 135 -6.29 -13.23 12.82
C LEU A 135 -7.44 -14.15 13.23
N LEU A 136 -8.56 -14.13 12.49
CA LEU A 136 -9.69 -15.03 12.75
C LEU A 136 -9.33 -16.49 12.47
N ASP A 137 -8.55 -16.77 11.43
CA ASP A 137 -8.01 -18.10 11.15
C ASP A 137 -7.07 -18.59 12.26
N GLU A 138 -6.28 -17.67 12.86
CA GLU A 138 -5.41 -17.97 14.00
C GLU A 138 -6.16 -18.20 15.32
N MET A 139 -7.40 -17.70 15.46
CA MET A 139 -8.22 -17.91 16.67
C MET A 139 -8.93 -19.27 16.69
N GLU A 140 -9.09 -19.92 15.53
CA GLU A 140 -9.73 -21.23 15.40
C GLU A 140 -8.75 -22.42 15.43
N ASN A 141 -7.44 -22.16 15.32
CA ASN A 141 -6.37 -23.17 15.37
C ASN A 141 -5.68 -23.21 16.75
#